data_AF-A0A9P7JQM8-F1
#
_entry.id   AF-A0A9P7JQM8-F1
#
_cell.length_a   1.000
_cell.length_b   1.000
_cell.length_c   1.000
_cell.angle_alpha   90.00
_cell.angle_beta   90.00
_cell.angle_gamma   90.00
#
_symmetry.space_group_name_H-M   'P 1'
#
loop_
_entity.id
_entity.type
_entity.pdbx_description
1 polymer ?
#
loop_
_entity_poly.entity_id
_entity_poly.type
_entity_poly.pdbx_seq_one_letter_code
_entity_poly.pdbx_strand_id
1 'polypeptide(L)'
;GLTFLDPFDTNEFIKYRNENLFYPFASKEEWEITDFLLCSPLSMAAIDVFLKLSLIQKLHLSFSNARELRSHAEMLPSRPSWKCQIIPSTYPMKYLIQLFWRDPVKCLEGLFSNPLFHDKLDFTPHCVYTMAVHLVQVYSEWMTGDAAWEMQTQFPRGATVLGTVLSSDKKNITTMTGARLAHLLLLRLANIY
;
A
#
# COMPACT_ATOMS: atom_id res chain seq x y z
N GLY A 1 -21.68 5.13 -9.67
CA GLY A 1 -20.91 6.27 -9.16
C GLY A 1 -19.45 5.98 -9.37
N LEU A 2 -18.59 6.99 -9.37
CA LEU A 2 -17.15 6.76 -9.54
C LEU A 2 -16.62 5.93 -8.35
N THR A 3 -15.86 4.87 -8.60
CA THR A 3 -15.22 4.04 -7.56
C THR A 3 -13.79 4.51 -7.27
N PHE A 4 -13.21 4.04 -6.16
CA PHE A 4 -11.80 4.32 -5.83
C PHE A 4 -10.80 3.65 -6.78
N LEU A 5 -11.25 2.72 -7.63
CA LEU A 5 -10.43 2.10 -8.67
C LEU A 5 -10.46 2.91 -9.97
N ASP A 6 -11.47 3.74 -10.17
CA ASP A 6 -11.59 4.56 -11.37
C ASP A 6 -10.35 5.42 -11.62
N PRO A 7 -9.67 6.04 -10.62
CA PRO A 7 -8.40 6.73 -10.86
C PRO A 7 -7.30 5.87 -11.48
N PHE A 8 -7.30 4.55 -11.23
CA PHE A 8 -6.41 3.60 -11.91
C PHE A 8 -6.81 3.41 -13.36
N ASP A 9 -8.13 3.33 -13.61
CA ASP A 9 -8.76 3.10 -14.91
C ASP A 9 -9.05 4.38 -15.72
N THR A 10 -8.73 5.57 -15.20
CA THR A 10 -8.90 6.88 -15.86
C THR A 10 -7.58 7.65 -16.05
N ASN A 11 -6.43 7.05 -15.71
CA ASN A 11 -5.12 7.67 -15.87
C ASN A 11 -4.69 7.74 -17.36
N GLU A 12 -3.90 8.74 -17.75
CA GLU A 12 -3.39 8.95 -19.12
C GLU A 12 -2.67 7.72 -19.71
N PHE A 13 -2.20 6.80 -18.85
CA PHE A 13 -1.45 5.62 -19.23
C PHE A 13 -2.28 4.34 -19.47
N ILE A 14 -3.62 4.35 -19.36
CA ILE A 14 -4.44 3.13 -19.53
C ILE A 14 -4.21 2.46 -20.87
N LYS A 15 -4.16 3.25 -21.96
CA LYS A 15 -3.99 2.71 -23.32
C LYS A 15 -2.73 1.84 -23.40
N TYR A 16 -1.64 2.32 -22.79
CA TYR A 16 -0.39 1.57 -22.71
C TYR A 16 -0.48 0.36 -21.78
N ARG A 17 -1.24 0.46 -20.67
CA ARG A 17 -1.44 -0.67 -19.73
C ARG A 17 -2.30 -1.80 -20.29
N ASN A 18 -3.24 -1.48 -21.18
CA ASN A 18 -4.04 -2.50 -21.89
C ASN A 18 -3.17 -3.35 -22.83
N GLU A 19 -2.14 -2.76 -23.42
CA GLU A 19 -1.18 -3.47 -24.27
C GLU A 19 -0.05 -4.11 -23.46
N ASN A 20 0.37 -3.45 -22.37
CA ASN A 20 1.44 -3.90 -21.48
C ASN A 20 1.13 -3.53 -20.02
N LEU A 21 0.72 -4.53 -19.24
CA LEU A 21 0.38 -4.40 -17.82
C LEU A 21 1.50 -3.75 -16.97
N PHE A 22 2.76 -3.87 -17.40
CA PHE A 22 3.94 -3.38 -16.67
C PHE A 22 4.35 -1.96 -17.02
N TYR A 23 3.61 -1.26 -17.90
CA TYR A 23 3.89 0.14 -18.23
C TYR A 23 3.99 1.00 -16.95
N PRO A 24 5.05 1.82 -16.78
CA PRO A 24 5.93 2.39 -17.81
C PRO A 24 7.14 1.52 -18.23
N PHE A 25 7.31 0.33 -17.67
CA PHE A 25 8.37 -0.59 -18.07
C PHE A 25 7.95 -1.39 -19.30
N ALA A 26 8.89 -1.81 -20.14
CA ALA A 26 8.57 -2.49 -21.40
C ALA A 26 8.07 -3.93 -21.19
N SER A 27 8.36 -4.55 -20.05
CA SER A 27 8.02 -5.94 -19.76
C SER A 27 8.00 -6.25 -18.27
N LYS A 28 7.52 -7.44 -17.91
CA LYS A 28 7.59 -7.97 -16.55
C LYS A 28 9.03 -8.13 -16.07
N GLU A 29 9.88 -8.67 -16.94
CA GLU A 29 11.28 -8.93 -16.66
C GLU A 29 12.05 -7.63 -16.37
N GLU A 30 11.75 -6.57 -17.12
CA GLU A 30 12.29 -5.23 -16.84
C GLU A 30 11.78 -4.67 -15.51
N TRP A 31 10.49 -4.88 -15.19
CA TRP A 31 9.94 -4.46 -13.91
C TRP A 31 10.62 -5.18 -12.74
N GLU A 32 10.93 -6.48 -12.85
CA GLU A 32 11.63 -7.24 -11.79
C GLU A 32 13.04 -6.68 -11.54
N ILE A 33 13.78 -6.34 -12.59
CA ILE A 33 15.08 -5.66 -12.46
C ILE A 33 14.90 -4.30 -11.79
N THR A 34 13.89 -3.54 -12.22
CA THR A 34 13.60 -2.22 -11.69
C THR A 34 13.27 -2.26 -10.20
N ASP A 35 12.37 -3.15 -9.78
CA ASP A 35 11.96 -3.32 -8.39
C ASP A 35 13.17 -3.66 -7.51
N PHE A 36 14.00 -4.60 -7.96
CA PHE A 36 15.25 -4.93 -7.27
C PHE A 36 16.17 -3.72 -7.12
N LEU A 37 16.42 -2.96 -8.20
CA LEU A 37 17.31 -1.80 -8.16
C LEU A 37 16.76 -0.69 -7.26
N LEU A 38 15.47 -0.41 -7.30
CA LEU A 38 14.82 0.62 -6.48
C LEU A 38 14.75 0.25 -5.00
N CYS A 39 14.59 -1.03 -4.67
CA CYS A 39 14.56 -1.51 -3.29
C CYS A 39 15.95 -1.85 -2.72
N SER A 40 16.99 -1.89 -3.55
CA SER A 40 18.35 -2.13 -3.11
C SER A 40 18.95 -0.92 -2.36
N PRO A 41 19.95 -1.13 -1.48
CA PRO A 41 20.70 -0.05 -0.85
C PRO A 41 21.73 0.61 -1.78
N LEU A 42 21.69 0.33 -3.09
CA LEU A 42 22.65 0.85 -4.06
C LEU A 42 22.50 2.36 -4.22
N SER A 43 23.63 3.06 -4.33
CA SER A 43 23.64 4.47 -4.71
C SER A 43 23.26 4.64 -6.18
N MET A 44 22.79 5.83 -6.56
CA MET A 44 22.54 6.14 -7.98
C MET A 44 23.75 5.87 -8.87
N ALA A 45 24.96 6.21 -8.40
CA ALA A 45 26.19 5.96 -9.14
C ALA A 45 26.46 4.45 -9.33
N ALA A 46 26.17 3.63 -8.31
CA ALA A 46 26.31 2.18 -8.43
C ALA A 46 25.29 1.59 -9.40
N ILE A 47 24.06 2.11 -9.41
CA ILE A 47 23.03 1.73 -10.40
C ILE A 47 23.49 2.12 -11.81
N ASP A 48 24.04 3.33 -12.01
CA ASP A 48 24.58 3.74 -13.32
C ASP A 48 25.71 2.83 -13.81
N VAL A 49 26.57 2.36 -12.90
CA VAL A 49 27.63 1.38 -13.23
C VAL A 49 27.01 0.04 -13.61
N PHE A 50 26.01 -0.43 -12.86
CA PHE A 50 25.28 -1.67 -13.16
C PHE A 50 24.63 -1.61 -14.55
N LEU A 51 23.95 -0.50 -14.89
CA LEU A 51 23.27 -0.35 -16.18
C LEU A 51 24.25 -0.32 -17.35
N LYS A 52 25.51 0.07 -17.14
CA LYS A 52 26.58 0.06 -18.16
C LYS A 52 27.24 -1.30 -18.37
N LEU A 53 26.91 -2.32 -17.57
CA LEU A 53 27.46 -3.66 -17.77
C LEU A 53 27.06 -4.22 -19.13
N SER A 54 28.00 -4.87 -19.82
CA SER A 54 27.81 -5.34 -21.20
C SER A 54 26.66 -6.32 -21.38
N LEU A 55 26.36 -7.12 -20.35
CA LEU A 55 25.19 -8.01 -20.34
C LEU A 55 23.89 -7.23 -20.21
N ILE A 56 23.85 -6.22 -19.34
CA ILE A 56 22.65 -5.40 -19.08
C ILE A 56 22.32 -4.54 -20.30
N GLN A 57 23.33 -4.00 -20.97
CA GLN A 57 23.18 -3.24 -22.22
C GLN A 57 22.52 -4.05 -23.35
N LYS A 58 22.62 -5.39 -23.33
CA LYS A 58 21.96 -6.27 -24.31
C LYS A 58 20.47 -6.49 -24.03
N LEU A 59 20.00 -6.17 -22.82
CA LEU A 59 18.60 -6.33 -22.44
C LEU A 59 17.71 -5.22 -23.00
N HIS A 60 18.29 -4.15 -23.57
CA HIS A 60 17.56 -3.03 -24.18
C HIS A 60 16.46 -2.47 -23.25
N LEU A 61 16.82 -2.21 -21.99
CA LEU A 61 15.91 -1.64 -20.99
C LEU A 61 15.39 -0.27 -21.46
N SER A 62 14.20 0.13 -20.99
CA SER A 62 13.58 1.42 -21.34
C SER A 62 14.30 2.63 -20.74
N PHE A 63 15.25 2.42 -19.84
CA PHE A 63 16.04 3.45 -19.16
C PHE A 63 17.54 3.15 -19.25
N SER A 64 18.35 4.20 -19.36
CA SER A 64 19.80 4.12 -19.53
C SER A 64 20.60 4.50 -18.28
N ASN A 65 19.95 5.12 -17.29
CA ASN A 65 20.58 5.60 -16.06
C ASN A 65 19.60 5.59 -14.88
N ALA A 66 20.14 5.74 -13.68
CA ALA A 66 19.40 5.72 -12.42
C ALA A 66 18.36 6.86 -12.32
N ARG A 67 18.59 7.99 -13.02
CA ARG A 67 17.66 9.11 -13.03
C ARG A 67 16.42 8.79 -13.87
N GLU A 68 16.61 8.25 -15.07
CA GLU A 68 15.51 7.78 -15.93
C GLU A 68 14.70 6.67 -15.26
N LEU A 69 15.39 5.71 -14.63
CA LEU A 69 14.75 4.66 -13.82
C LEU A 69 13.79 5.25 -12.77
N ARG A 70 14.26 6.26 -12.02
CA ARG A 70 13.43 6.94 -11.02
C ARG A 70 12.29 7.74 -11.66
N SER A 71 12.55 8.42 -12.78
CA SER A 71 11.52 9.14 -13.51
C SER A 71 10.39 8.21 -13.95
N HIS A 72 10.71 7.00 -14.41
CA HIS A 72 9.70 5.99 -14.75
C HIS A 72 8.94 5.53 -13.50
N ALA A 73 9.65 5.27 -12.39
CA ALA A 73 9.00 4.92 -11.12
C ALA A 73 8.05 6.02 -10.61
N GLU A 74 8.39 7.29 -10.82
CA GLU A 74 7.56 8.45 -10.46
C GLU A 74 6.29 8.60 -11.32
N MET A 75 6.21 7.94 -12.49
CA MET A 75 4.97 7.87 -13.28
C MET A 75 3.94 6.89 -12.68
N LEU A 76 4.36 6.04 -11.74
CA LEU A 76 3.44 5.16 -11.03
C LEU A 76 2.54 5.98 -10.08
N PRO A 77 1.33 5.49 -9.74
CA PRO A 77 0.45 6.19 -8.82
C PRO A 77 1.15 6.52 -7.50
N SER A 78 1.13 7.80 -7.14
CA SER A 78 1.73 8.30 -5.90
C SER A 78 1.12 7.61 -4.68
N ARG A 79 1.98 7.14 -3.78
CA ARG A 79 1.56 6.63 -2.46
C ARG A 79 1.48 7.77 -1.44
N PRO A 80 0.70 7.62 -0.35
CA PRO A 80 0.66 8.61 0.72
C PRO A 80 2.06 8.88 1.28
N SER A 81 2.50 10.14 1.23
CA SER A 81 3.85 10.54 1.64
C SER A 81 4.03 10.45 3.16
N TRP A 82 5.22 10.04 3.58
CA TRP A 82 5.62 10.10 4.98
C TRP A 82 5.76 11.55 5.44
N LYS A 83 5.24 11.81 6.63
CA LYS A 83 5.41 13.05 7.39
C LYS A 83 6.18 12.74 8.66
N CYS A 84 7.00 13.68 9.10
CA CYS A 84 7.72 13.60 10.36
C CYS A 84 7.36 14.82 11.21
N GLN A 85 7.02 14.60 12.47
CA GLN A 85 6.81 15.66 13.44
C GLN A 85 7.46 15.33 14.77
N ILE A 86 7.92 16.35 15.47
CA ILE A 86 8.46 16.21 16.82
C ILE A 86 7.29 16.34 17.80
N ILE A 87 7.07 15.32 18.63
CA ILE A 87 6.05 15.37 19.67
C ILE A 87 6.65 16.03 20.91
N PRO A 88 6.06 17.12 21.43
CA PRO A 88 6.51 17.73 22.68
C PRO A 88 6.29 16.76 23.84
N SER A 89 7.31 16.61 24.68
CA SER A 89 7.22 15.82 25.90
C SER A 89 7.12 16.75 27.11
N THR A 90 6.17 16.46 28.01
CA THR A 90 6.04 17.13 29.31
C THR A 90 7.19 16.77 30.27
N TYR A 91 7.89 15.66 29.99
CA TYR A 91 9.01 15.18 30.80
C TYR A 91 10.36 15.48 30.12
N PRO A 92 11.42 15.80 30.88
CA PRO A 92 12.75 16.00 30.34
C PRO A 92 13.29 14.68 29.78
N MET A 93 13.32 14.57 28.45
CA MET A 93 13.86 13.40 27.74
C MET A 93 15.22 13.73 27.13
N LYS A 94 16.13 12.77 27.13
CA LYS A 94 17.45 12.88 26.48
C LYS A 94 17.34 13.07 24.97
N TYR A 95 16.30 12.52 24.35
CA TYR A 95 16.05 12.59 22.91
C TYR A 95 14.60 12.99 22.66
N LEU A 96 14.38 13.75 21.58
CA LEU A 96 13.06 14.17 21.15
C LEU A 96 12.29 12.98 20.54
N ILE A 97 10.99 12.89 20.82
CA ILE A 97 10.13 11.88 20.21
C ILE A 97 9.81 12.33 18.78
N GLN A 98 10.24 11.53 17.80
CA GLN A 98 9.92 11.72 16.38
C GLN A 98 8.79 10.78 15.99
N LEU A 99 7.68 11.36 15.53
CA LEU A 99 6.56 10.61 14.97
C LEU A 99 6.62 10.67 13.45
N PHE A 100 6.84 9.50 12.85
CA PHE A 100 6.70 9.28 11.41
C PHE A 100 5.30 8.74 11.13
N TRP A 101 4.54 9.41 10.28
CA TRP A 101 3.16 9.04 9.98
C TRP A 101 2.78 9.32 8.53
N ARG A 102 1.72 8.66 8.08
CA ARG A 102 1.04 8.95 6.80
C ARG A 102 -0.39 9.33 7.12
N ASP A 103 -1.01 10.14 6.26
CA ASP A 103 -2.42 10.46 6.41
C ASP A 103 -3.24 9.17 6.36
N PRO A 104 -3.94 8.79 7.45
CA PRO A 104 -4.61 7.49 7.54
C PRO A 104 -5.76 7.38 6.53
N VAL A 105 -6.43 8.49 6.21
CA VAL A 105 -7.51 8.51 5.22
C VAL A 105 -6.92 8.25 3.83
N LYS A 106 -5.82 8.92 3.48
CA LYS A 106 -5.11 8.67 2.20
C LYS A 106 -4.56 7.25 2.12
N CYS A 107 -4.14 6.66 3.24
CA CYS A 107 -3.74 5.25 3.30
C CYS A 107 -4.92 4.31 3.02
N LEU A 108 -6.08 4.56 3.62
CA LEU A 108 -7.29 3.78 3.36
C LEU A 108 -7.75 3.92 1.91
N GLU A 109 -7.80 5.14 1.37
CA GLU A 109 -8.07 5.39 -0.05
C GLU A 109 -7.08 4.60 -0.94
N GLY A 110 -5.78 4.64 -0.64
CA GLY A 110 -4.77 3.90 -1.39
C GLY A 110 -4.90 2.38 -1.29
N LEU A 111 -5.43 1.84 -0.19
CA LEU A 111 -5.76 0.41 -0.08
C LEU A 111 -6.98 0.09 -0.96
N PHE A 112 -8.00 0.94 -0.98
CA PHE A 112 -9.19 0.78 -1.84
C PHE A 112 -8.87 0.88 -3.33
N SER A 113 -7.95 1.76 -3.70
CA SER A 113 -7.51 1.95 -5.08
C SER A 113 -6.52 0.90 -5.56
N ASN A 114 -6.16 -0.10 -4.75
CA ASN A 114 -5.18 -1.11 -5.14
C ASN A 114 -5.86 -2.27 -5.88
N PRO A 115 -5.55 -2.49 -7.18
CA PRO A 115 -6.17 -3.56 -7.96
C PRO A 115 -5.94 -4.96 -7.39
N LEU A 116 -4.88 -5.17 -6.60
CA LEU A 116 -4.60 -6.45 -5.94
C LEU A 116 -5.68 -6.88 -4.94
N PHE A 117 -6.51 -5.93 -4.50
CA PHE A 117 -7.60 -6.18 -3.56
C PHE A 117 -8.99 -6.14 -4.20
N HIS A 118 -9.10 -5.94 -5.52
CA HIS A 118 -10.39 -5.81 -6.21
C HIS A 118 -11.36 -6.94 -5.86
N ASP A 119 -10.90 -8.20 -6.00
CA ASP A 119 -11.73 -9.39 -5.73
C ASP A 119 -11.77 -9.80 -4.25
N LYS A 120 -11.15 -8.99 -3.38
CA LYS A 120 -10.95 -9.26 -1.95
C LYS A 120 -11.58 -8.20 -1.05
N LEU A 121 -12.35 -7.30 -1.64
CA LEU A 121 -13.03 -6.23 -0.93
C LEU A 121 -14.49 -6.61 -0.71
N ASP A 122 -14.93 -6.52 0.54
CA ASP A 122 -16.34 -6.63 0.88
C ASP A 122 -16.91 -5.25 1.25
N PHE A 123 -17.98 -4.88 0.55
CA PHE A 123 -18.67 -3.59 0.67
C PHE A 123 -20.04 -3.71 1.34
N THR A 124 -20.54 -4.93 1.57
CA THR A 124 -21.90 -5.12 2.07
C THR A 124 -21.88 -6.13 3.20
N PRO A 125 -22.24 -5.70 4.42
CA PRO A 125 -22.34 -6.63 5.53
C PRO A 125 -23.34 -7.72 5.17
N HIS A 126 -23.01 -8.96 5.49
CA HIS A 126 -23.83 -10.10 5.12
C HIS A 126 -23.73 -11.21 6.16
N CYS A 127 -24.86 -11.81 6.51
CA CYS A 127 -24.88 -12.90 7.47
C CYS A 127 -24.61 -14.23 6.74
N VAL A 128 -23.57 -14.95 7.17
CA VAL A 128 -23.24 -16.29 6.67
C VAL A 128 -23.74 -17.32 7.67
N TYR A 129 -24.42 -18.37 7.22
CA TYR A 129 -24.92 -19.42 8.11
C TYR A 129 -24.40 -20.79 7.68
N THR A 130 -24.16 -21.68 8.65
CA THR A 130 -23.65 -23.05 8.39
C THR A 130 -24.65 -23.93 7.65
N MET A 131 -25.95 -23.63 7.73
CA MET A 131 -27.03 -24.41 7.15
C MET A 131 -28.17 -23.51 6.68
N ALA A 132 -28.98 -24.01 5.73
CA ALA A 132 -30.15 -23.29 5.20
C ALA A 132 -31.21 -22.94 6.25
N VAL A 133 -31.20 -23.61 7.41
CA VAL A 133 -32.09 -23.29 8.55
C VAL A 133 -31.64 -22.06 9.35
N HIS A 134 -30.53 -21.42 8.99
CA HIS A 134 -30.03 -20.18 9.61
C HIS A 134 -29.86 -20.25 11.15
N LEU A 135 -29.58 -21.45 11.69
CA LEU A 135 -29.47 -21.67 13.14
C LEU A 135 -28.14 -21.20 13.73
N VAL A 136 -27.05 -21.27 12.97
CA VAL A 136 -25.71 -20.91 13.43
C VAL A 136 -25.07 -19.98 12.41
N GLN A 137 -24.87 -18.73 12.81
CA GLN A 137 -24.14 -17.74 12.04
C GLN A 137 -22.63 -17.99 12.16
N VAL A 138 -21.93 -17.79 11.05
CA VAL A 138 -20.48 -17.91 10.93
C VAL A 138 -19.90 -16.50 10.90
N TYR A 139 -18.98 -16.24 11.82
CA TYR A 139 -18.23 -15.00 11.90
C TYR A 139 -16.78 -15.26 11.49
N SER A 140 -16.45 -14.98 10.23
CA SER A 140 -15.10 -15.17 9.69
C SER A 140 -14.36 -13.86 9.48
N GLU A 141 -15.08 -12.85 8.96
CA GLU A 141 -14.53 -11.54 8.61
C GLU A 141 -15.38 -10.41 9.20
N TRP A 142 -14.84 -9.19 9.23
CA TRP A 142 -15.53 -8.01 9.79
C TRP A 142 -16.96 -7.84 9.27
N MET A 143 -17.16 -7.99 7.96
CA MET A 143 -18.44 -7.78 7.29
C MET A 143 -19.47 -8.90 7.55
N THR A 144 -19.05 -10.03 8.13
CA THR A 144 -19.96 -11.09 8.59
C THR A 144 -20.49 -10.87 10.01
N GLY A 145 -19.95 -9.85 10.70
CA GLY A 145 -20.31 -9.48 12.06
C GLY A 145 -21.56 -8.62 12.16
N ASP A 146 -22.34 -8.85 13.21
CA ASP A 146 -23.56 -8.09 13.48
C ASP A 146 -23.27 -6.59 13.68
N ALA A 147 -22.12 -6.26 14.27
CA ALA A 147 -21.68 -4.88 14.44
C ALA A 147 -21.52 -4.13 13.11
N ALA A 148 -20.99 -4.78 12.07
CA ALA A 148 -20.87 -4.16 10.75
C ALA A 148 -22.26 -3.89 10.14
N TRP A 149 -23.19 -4.83 10.32
CA TRP A 149 -24.58 -4.70 9.88
C TRP A 149 -25.29 -3.54 10.60
N GLU A 150 -25.26 -3.53 11.93
CA GLU A 150 -25.87 -2.49 12.76
C GLU A 150 -25.32 -1.10 12.44
N MET A 151 -24.00 -0.96 12.25
CA MET A 151 -23.41 0.31 11.81
C MET A 151 -23.90 0.70 10.42
N GLN A 152 -23.90 -0.23 9.46
CA GLN A 152 -24.29 0.04 8.08
C GLN A 152 -25.74 0.53 7.94
N THR A 153 -26.66 0.05 8.79
CA THR A 153 -28.06 0.50 8.79
C THR A 153 -28.24 1.97 9.17
N GLN A 154 -27.25 2.59 9.79
CA GLN A 154 -27.29 4.01 10.19
C GLN A 154 -26.86 4.96 9.06
N PHE A 155 -26.34 4.43 7.95
CA PHE A 155 -25.86 5.22 6.82
C PHE A 155 -26.84 5.18 5.64
N PRO A 156 -26.88 6.24 4.81
CA PRO A 156 -27.76 6.30 3.65
C PRO A 156 -27.37 5.26 2.58
N ARG A 157 -28.32 4.95 1.69
CA ARG A 157 -28.07 4.09 0.53
C ARG A 157 -26.90 4.65 -0.30
N GLY A 158 -25.97 3.77 -0.67
CA GLY A 158 -24.77 4.12 -1.42
C GLY A 158 -23.52 4.39 -0.56
N ALA A 159 -23.65 4.45 0.77
CA ALA A 159 -22.50 4.47 1.67
C ALA A 159 -22.11 3.04 2.10
N THR A 160 -20.84 2.82 2.41
CA THR A 160 -20.31 1.56 2.97
C THR A 160 -19.51 1.83 4.24
N VAL A 161 -19.65 0.99 5.25
CA VAL A 161 -18.83 1.02 6.46
C VAL A 161 -17.45 0.44 6.16
N LEU A 162 -16.41 1.12 6.65
CA LEU A 162 -15.02 0.72 6.52
C LEU A 162 -14.46 0.32 7.89
N GLY A 163 -14.42 -0.99 8.14
CA GLY A 163 -13.78 -1.52 9.34
C GLY A 163 -12.28 -1.24 9.31
N THR A 164 -11.75 -0.56 10.32
CA THR A 164 -10.32 -0.24 10.41
C THR A 164 -9.77 -0.82 11.70
N VAL A 165 -8.78 -1.71 11.59
CA VAL A 165 -8.10 -2.30 12.74
C VAL A 165 -6.78 -1.56 12.95
N LEU A 166 -6.59 -1.06 14.17
CA LEU A 166 -5.34 -0.48 14.63
C LEU A 166 -4.65 -1.44 15.59
N SER A 167 -3.38 -1.70 15.36
CA SER A 167 -2.57 -2.52 16.26
C SER A 167 -1.23 -1.85 16.52
N SER A 168 -0.76 -1.90 17.76
CA SER A 168 0.56 -1.38 18.13
C SER A 168 1.54 -2.53 18.39
N ASP A 169 2.77 -2.39 17.92
CA ASP A 169 3.87 -3.30 18.21
C ASP A 169 5.15 -2.53 18.56
N LYS A 170 6.06 -3.17 19.29
CA LYS A 170 7.39 -2.64 19.61
C LYS A 170 8.45 -3.43 18.84
N LYS A 171 9.13 -2.77 17.92
CA LYS A 171 10.14 -3.38 17.07
C LYS A 171 11.53 -2.78 17.28
N ASN A 172 12.54 -3.65 17.37
CA ASN A 172 13.94 -3.25 17.35
C ASN A 172 14.35 -2.94 15.90
N ILE A 173 14.78 -1.70 15.63
CA ILE A 173 15.21 -1.27 14.28
C ILE A 173 16.66 -1.70 14.01
N THR A 174 17.52 -1.70 15.03
CA THR A 174 18.91 -2.17 14.90
C THR A 174 19.31 -3.06 16.07
N THR A 175 19.92 -4.21 15.76
CA THR A 175 20.37 -5.21 16.76
C THR A 175 21.83 -5.07 17.17
N MET A 176 22.69 -4.42 16.39
CA MET A 176 24.14 -4.36 16.69
C MET A 176 24.65 -3.00 17.18
N THR A 177 24.22 -1.88 16.59
CA THR A 177 24.76 -0.56 16.95
C THR A 177 23.64 0.48 17.03
N GLY A 178 23.36 0.93 18.25
CA GLY A 178 22.47 2.06 18.53
C GLY A 178 21.12 1.73 19.15
N ALA A 179 20.76 0.44 19.31
CA ALA A 179 19.55 -0.05 20.01
C ALA A 179 18.31 0.84 19.79
N ARG A 180 18.03 1.19 18.52
CA ARG A 180 16.90 2.05 18.20
C ARG A 180 15.62 1.22 18.25
N LEU A 181 14.68 1.67 19.08
CA LEU A 181 13.36 1.08 19.24
C LEU A 181 12.35 1.94 18.49
N ALA A 182 11.48 1.30 17.72
CA ALA A 182 10.27 1.93 17.20
C ALA A 182 9.03 1.30 17.82
N HIS A 183 8.08 2.16 18.16
CA HIS A 183 6.71 1.76 18.46
C HIS A 183 5.90 1.98 17.18
N LEU A 184 5.54 0.90 16.52
CA LEU A 184 4.81 0.93 15.26
C LEU A 184 3.32 0.89 15.55
N LEU A 185 2.57 1.80 14.95
CA LEU A 185 1.13 1.69 14.83
C LEU A 185 0.82 1.20 13.41
N LEU A 186 0.24 0.01 13.31
CA LEU A 186 -0.20 -0.59 12.07
C LEU A 186 -1.69 -0.33 11.88
N LEU A 187 -2.07 -0.08 10.63
CA LEU A 187 -3.44 0.12 10.20
C LEU A 187 -3.77 -0.92 9.14
N ARG A 188 -4.87 -1.66 9.36
CA ARG A 188 -5.42 -2.63 8.41
C ARG A 188 -6.88 -2.28 8.12
N LEU A 189 -7.26 -2.41 6.85
CA LEU A 189 -8.66 -2.35 6.43
C LEU A 189 -9.27 -3.75 6.60
N ALA A 190 -10.30 -3.87 7.44
CA ALA A 190 -10.98 -5.11 7.78
C ALA A 190 -11.92 -5.61 6.66
N ASN A 191 -12.24 -4.74 5.71
CA ASN A 191 -12.99 -5.08 4.50
C ASN A 191 -12.16 -5.88 3.48
N ILE A 192 -10.84 -6.04 3.70
CA ILE A 192 -9.96 -6.86 2.86
C ILE A 192 -9.73 -8.24 3.50
N TYR A 193 -10.09 -9.30 2.78
CA TYR A 193 -9.95 -10.71 3.18
C TYR A 193 -8.97 -11.52 2.31
#